data_AF-A0AAN8IU57-F1
#
_entry.id   AF-A0AAN8IU57-F1
#
_cell.length_a   1.000
_cell.length_b   1.000
_cell.length_c   1.000
_cell.angle_alpha   90.00
_cell.angle_beta   90.00
_cell.angle_gamma   90.00
#
_symmetry.space_group_name_H-M   'P 1'
#
loop_
_entity.id
_entity.type
_entity.pdbx_description
1 polymer ?
#
loop_
_entity_poly.entity_id
_entity_poly.type
_entity_poly.pdbx_seq_one_letter_code
_entity_poly.pdbx_strand_id
1 'polypeptide(L)'
;MSAGDKMDTNEDDENNRYLMDCLDLLVAAGYFRARIKGLATFDKIVGGMVWCLYHCNRTIDTYLVFIEDLDIGHKIALTEKVVRVLSDLRCPHPIEPHQIQGLDLQNIYPVIQWLVKMAMESKASRAESLKSYIDYQYNKSCRKAPVISRYSEKYNDLHKSIIPQRKFKRGRGLKITSLLEDAYCTLAEFTGRSLSDVKLESGAENPSSTGFKTDDLEELGEKKRLKVTTKTAKKIFEEIDYQTAAGNASSAEDSEAAFKARLAVAEEDLRELETQLEAKQQELAEAEVEYEAALEKERKLEELHRRYTSEEIEEARKFLEEVKAMKKREKEFRENAEAELEAIRQEIRAYEHPEEITEEQVKEMKEKLAAERLRLAEVNQRLVRLSYELDNIPTDSEMAQYQQRLVELYNEMGSKNRQTKQYITLHNTLLDVRDFTKKDIEMLSKIEEVLPLAKKESYRDSFIDTLNTFYRGAEAAYRKVTCRTTALMEEKTRLTAEYNEMNDQRREFSRLVERMKEECERNQQLRRLLAQLEREEAAQQNTSQS
;
A
#
# COMPACT_ATOMS: atom_id res chain seq x y z
N MET A 1 0.77 39.16 -43.51
CA MET A 1 0.01 38.23 -42.64
C MET A 1 0.54 36.82 -42.96
N SER A 2 1.72 36.42 -42.50
CA SER A 2 2.27 36.48 -41.13
C SER A 2 1.48 35.62 -40.13
N ALA A 3 1.20 34.38 -40.53
CA ALA A 3 0.69 33.32 -39.66
C ALA A 3 1.55 32.05 -39.70
N GLY A 4 2.15 31.70 -40.84
CA GLY A 4 2.98 30.48 -41.00
C GLY A 4 4.39 30.55 -40.42
N ASP A 5 5.05 31.72 -40.42
CA ASP A 5 6.47 31.90 -40.04
C ASP A 5 6.79 31.73 -38.52
N LYS A 6 5.89 31.07 -37.79
CA LYS A 6 6.06 30.60 -36.40
C LYS A 6 5.74 29.10 -36.25
N MET A 7 5.36 28.43 -37.32
CA MET A 7 4.98 27.02 -37.37
C MET A 7 6.25 26.21 -37.66
N ASP A 8 6.91 26.49 -38.78
CA ASP A 8 8.10 25.80 -39.28
C ASP A 8 9.24 25.71 -38.24
N THR A 9 9.53 26.81 -37.51
CA THR A 9 10.60 26.82 -36.49
C THR A 9 10.29 25.97 -35.25
N ASN A 10 9.02 25.72 -34.95
CA ASN A 10 8.66 24.79 -33.87
C ASN A 10 8.83 23.33 -34.34
N GLU A 11 8.53 23.02 -35.60
CA GLU A 11 8.59 21.66 -36.14
C GLU A 11 10.04 21.13 -36.19
N ASP A 12 11.03 21.95 -36.51
CA ASP A 12 12.45 21.58 -36.44
C ASP A 12 12.94 21.34 -35.00
N ASP A 13 12.52 22.16 -34.03
CA ASP A 13 12.86 21.98 -32.61
C ASP A 13 12.17 20.74 -32.00
N GLU A 14 10.91 20.47 -32.36
CA GLU A 14 10.19 19.26 -31.94
C GLU A 14 10.81 17.99 -32.55
N ASN A 15 11.18 17.99 -33.84
CA ASN A 15 11.87 16.85 -34.46
C ASN A 15 13.24 16.57 -33.82
N ASN A 16 14.02 17.60 -33.51
CA ASN A 16 15.29 17.44 -32.78
C ASN A 16 15.08 16.88 -31.36
N ARG A 17 13.98 17.22 -30.70
CA ARG A 17 13.61 16.65 -29.40
C ARG A 17 13.25 15.17 -29.51
N TYR A 18 12.36 14.79 -30.43
CA TYR A 18 12.02 13.38 -30.68
C TYR A 18 13.25 12.54 -31.04
N LEU A 19 14.23 13.10 -31.75
CA LEU A 19 15.51 12.43 -32.00
C LEU A 19 16.27 12.11 -30.71
N MET A 20 16.44 13.09 -29.81
CA MET A 20 17.17 12.86 -28.56
C MET A 20 16.44 11.85 -27.67
N ASP A 21 15.10 11.95 -27.57
CA ASP A 21 14.27 11.01 -26.83
C ASP A 21 14.36 9.56 -27.41
N CYS A 22 14.46 9.40 -28.75
CA CYS A 22 14.77 8.10 -29.37
C CYS A 22 16.13 7.54 -28.93
N LEU A 23 17.17 8.38 -28.99
CA LEU A 23 18.55 7.97 -28.76
C LEU A 23 18.80 7.63 -27.28
N ASP A 24 18.24 8.39 -26.34
CA ASP A 24 18.40 8.12 -24.91
C ASP A 24 17.60 6.88 -24.47
N LEU A 25 16.43 6.60 -25.05
CA LEU A 25 15.74 5.30 -24.84
C LEU A 25 16.58 4.11 -25.32
N LEU A 26 17.24 4.23 -26.48
CA LEU A 26 18.15 3.20 -26.99
C LEU A 26 19.39 3.04 -26.10
N VAL A 27 19.99 4.13 -25.63
CA VAL A 27 21.12 4.11 -24.68
C VAL A 27 20.70 3.45 -23.35
N ALA A 28 19.51 3.76 -22.82
CA ALA A 28 19.00 3.16 -21.59
C ALA A 28 18.73 1.65 -21.71
N ALA A 29 18.36 1.16 -22.90
CA ALA A 29 18.26 -0.28 -23.19
C ALA A 29 19.63 -0.99 -23.21
N GLY A 30 20.70 -0.23 -23.43
CA GLY A 30 22.09 -0.69 -23.56
C GLY A 30 22.69 -0.55 -24.97
N TYR A 31 22.02 0.11 -25.91
CA TYR A 31 22.55 0.39 -27.25
C TYR A 31 23.38 1.68 -27.27
N PHE A 32 24.59 1.61 -26.70
CA PHE A 32 25.44 2.79 -26.51
C PHE A 32 25.94 3.48 -27.81
N ARG A 33 25.84 2.82 -28.99
CA ARG A 33 26.26 3.41 -30.28
C ARG A 33 25.45 4.66 -30.66
N ALA A 34 24.19 4.77 -30.21
CA ALA A 34 23.35 5.96 -30.40
C ALA A 34 24.04 7.27 -29.95
N ARG A 35 24.89 7.22 -28.91
CA ARG A 35 25.59 8.39 -28.34
C ARG A 35 26.85 8.83 -29.12
N ILE A 36 27.28 8.11 -30.15
CA ILE A 36 28.50 8.42 -30.90
C ILE A 36 28.33 9.72 -31.69
N LYS A 37 29.22 10.70 -31.49
CA LYS A 37 29.26 11.94 -32.28
C LYS A 37 29.91 11.66 -33.63
N GLY A 38 29.29 12.14 -34.72
CA GLY A 38 29.76 11.94 -36.10
C GLY A 38 29.08 10.80 -36.87
N LEU A 39 28.54 9.77 -36.20
CA LEU A 39 27.71 8.75 -36.87
C LEU A 39 26.35 9.33 -37.28
N ALA A 40 25.92 9.02 -38.50
CA ALA A 40 24.69 9.52 -39.11
C ALA A 40 23.42 9.12 -38.33
N THR A 41 22.41 10.00 -38.36
CA THR A 41 21.14 9.85 -37.63
C THR A 41 20.42 8.56 -38.00
N PHE A 42 20.32 8.25 -39.30
CA PHE A 42 19.73 7.01 -39.81
C PHE A 42 20.42 5.76 -39.27
N ASP A 43 21.75 5.72 -39.32
CA ASP A 43 22.51 4.52 -38.95
C ASP A 43 22.47 4.27 -37.43
N LYS A 44 22.37 5.32 -36.59
CA LYS A 44 22.06 5.19 -35.16
C LYS A 44 20.68 4.59 -34.89
N ILE A 45 19.67 5.11 -35.59
CA ILE A 45 18.26 4.78 -35.38
C ILE A 45 17.97 3.36 -35.87
N VAL A 46 18.28 3.07 -37.14
CA VAL A 46 18.05 1.74 -37.74
C VAL A 46 18.96 0.68 -37.11
N GLY A 47 20.20 1.02 -36.79
CA GLY A 47 21.10 0.13 -36.03
C GLY A 47 20.55 -0.21 -34.63
N GLY A 48 19.92 0.76 -33.96
CA GLY A 48 19.23 0.54 -32.69
C GLY A 48 17.98 -0.34 -32.82
N MET A 49 17.15 -0.10 -33.85
CA MET A 49 15.98 -0.94 -34.15
C MET A 49 16.37 -2.39 -34.43
N VAL A 50 17.37 -2.63 -35.28
CA VAL A 50 17.90 -3.98 -35.57
C VAL A 50 18.50 -4.64 -34.33
N TRP A 51 19.18 -3.88 -33.47
CA TRP A 51 19.68 -4.39 -32.19
C TRP A 51 18.55 -4.85 -31.25
N CYS A 52 17.46 -4.08 -31.13
CA CYS A 52 16.28 -4.51 -30.38
C CYS A 52 15.67 -5.79 -30.97
N LEU A 53 15.49 -5.83 -32.29
CA LEU A 53 14.93 -6.99 -33.01
C LEU A 53 15.74 -8.27 -32.78
N TYR A 54 17.07 -8.20 -32.74
CA TYR A 54 17.93 -9.36 -32.44
C TYR A 54 17.76 -9.89 -31.00
N HIS A 55 17.38 -9.04 -30.05
CA HIS A 55 17.20 -9.44 -28.65
C HIS A 55 15.79 -9.99 -28.37
N CYS A 56 14.78 -9.63 -29.18
CA CYS A 56 13.45 -10.22 -29.14
C CYS A 56 13.52 -11.73 -29.46
N ASN A 57 13.28 -12.58 -28.45
CA ASN A 57 13.52 -14.03 -28.47
C ASN A 57 12.50 -14.86 -29.29
N ARG A 58 12.22 -14.46 -30.53
CA ARG A 58 11.47 -15.25 -31.52
C ARG A 58 12.41 -15.73 -32.64
N THR A 59 12.20 -16.94 -33.14
CA THR A 59 12.94 -17.51 -34.27
C THR A 59 12.46 -16.89 -35.58
N ILE A 60 12.84 -15.64 -35.81
CA ILE A 60 12.64 -14.94 -37.08
C ILE A 60 13.83 -15.31 -37.97
N ASP A 61 13.57 -16.12 -38.98
CA ASP A 61 14.61 -16.79 -39.80
C ASP A 61 15.16 -15.85 -40.90
N THR A 62 15.62 -14.66 -40.49
CA THR A 62 16.18 -13.64 -41.37
C THR A 62 17.46 -13.03 -40.79
N TYR A 63 18.57 -13.16 -41.53
CA TYR A 63 19.82 -12.49 -41.21
C TYR A 63 19.70 -10.97 -41.48
N LEU A 64 19.26 -10.21 -40.47
CA LEU A 64 19.29 -8.74 -40.46
C LEU A 64 20.74 -8.25 -40.24
N VAL A 65 21.56 -8.33 -41.30
CA VAL A 65 22.93 -7.81 -41.30
C VAL A 65 22.88 -6.29 -41.50
N PHE A 66 22.98 -5.55 -40.40
CA PHE A 66 23.22 -4.10 -40.41
C PHE A 66 24.72 -3.80 -40.54
N ILE A 67 25.06 -2.83 -41.39
CA ILE A 67 26.41 -2.27 -41.58
C ILE A 67 26.26 -0.75 -41.59
N GLU A 68 27.25 -0.02 -41.09
CA GLU A 68 27.26 1.45 -41.11
C GLU A 68 27.65 1.97 -42.51
N ASP A 69 27.24 3.20 -42.85
CA ASP A 69 27.49 3.84 -44.17
C ASP A 69 27.03 3.05 -45.40
N LEU A 70 25.94 2.27 -45.28
CA LEU A 70 25.32 1.55 -46.39
C LEU A 70 24.92 2.50 -47.56
N ASP A 71 25.17 2.04 -48.78
CA ASP A 71 24.71 2.67 -50.02
C ASP A 71 23.16 2.72 -50.10
N ILE A 72 22.62 3.69 -50.85
CA ILE A 72 21.20 4.07 -50.85
C ILE A 72 20.30 2.88 -51.20
N GLY A 73 20.65 2.08 -52.22
CA GLY A 73 19.89 0.89 -52.60
C GLY A 73 19.88 -0.19 -51.51
N HIS A 74 20.96 -0.30 -50.74
CA HIS A 74 21.07 -1.22 -49.61
C HIS A 74 20.34 -0.71 -48.36
N LYS A 75 20.28 0.61 -48.15
CA LYS A 75 19.46 1.22 -47.08
C LYS A 75 17.97 0.97 -47.31
N ILE A 76 17.47 1.14 -48.54
CA ILE A 76 16.09 0.78 -48.93
C ILE A 76 15.81 -0.71 -48.66
N ALA A 77 16.63 -1.59 -49.21
CA ALA A 77 16.47 -3.04 -49.07
C ALA A 77 16.67 -3.57 -47.63
N LEU A 78 17.12 -2.72 -46.69
CA LEU A 78 17.19 -3.02 -45.27
C LEU A 78 15.98 -2.46 -44.50
N THR A 79 15.51 -1.23 -44.79
CA THR A 79 14.29 -0.71 -44.16
C THR A 79 13.06 -1.54 -44.54
N GLU A 80 12.93 -2.01 -45.77
CA GLU A 80 11.89 -2.96 -46.19
C GLU A 80 11.90 -4.26 -45.35
N LYS A 81 13.08 -4.83 -45.10
CA LYS A 81 13.23 -6.05 -44.28
C LYS A 81 12.90 -5.79 -42.82
N VAL A 82 13.30 -4.64 -42.28
CA VAL A 82 12.95 -4.21 -40.91
C VAL A 82 11.44 -4.03 -40.78
N VAL A 83 10.77 -3.34 -41.70
CA VAL A 83 9.31 -3.16 -41.71
C VAL A 83 8.59 -4.51 -41.79
N ARG A 84 9.05 -5.44 -42.65
CA ARG A 84 8.44 -6.78 -42.72
C ARG A 84 8.58 -7.53 -41.39
N VAL A 85 9.75 -7.48 -40.75
CA VAL A 85 9.99 -8.11 -39.45
C VAL A 85 9.18 -7.43 -38.33
N LEU A 86 8.92 -6.12 -38.41
CA LEU A 86 8.00 -5.42 -37.51
C LEU A 86 6.54 -5.85 -37.70
N SER A 87 6.12 -6.11 -38.93
CA SER A 87 4.81 -6.70 -39.23
C SER A 87 4.70 -8.15 -38.72
N ASP A 88 5.73 -8.97 -38.93
CA ASP A 88 5.83 -10.35 -38.41
C ASP A 88 5.78 -10.38 -36.86
N LEU A 89 6.35 -9.37 -36.21
CA LEU A 89 6.25 -9.16 -34.75
C LEU A 89 4.94 -8.54 -34.27
N ARG A 90 4.11 -8.00 -35.18
CA ARG A 90 2.91 -7.19 -34.92
C ARG A 90 3.18 -5.94 -34.08
N CYS A 91 4.10 -5.09 -34.53
CA CYS A 91 4.22 -3.74 -34.00
C CYS A 91 2.87 -2.98 -34.16
N PRO A 92 2.33 -2.34 -33.12
CA PRO A 92 1.02 -1.68 -33.17
C PRO A 92 1.07 -0.30 -33.88
N HIS A 93 2.26 0.20 -34.19
CA HIS A 93 2.46 1.47 -34.89
C HIS A 93 2.79 1.17 -36.36
N PRO A 94 1.92 1.54 -37.32
CA PRO A 94 2.20 1.33 -38.74
C PRO A 94 3.35 2.25 -39.19
N ILE A 95 4.27 1.71 -39.97
CA ILE A 95 5.41 2.48 -40.49
C ILE A 95 5.87 1.91 -41.84
N GLU A 96 6.05 2.78 -42.83
CA GLU A 96 6.47 2.42 -44.18
C GLU A 96 8.00 2.54 -44.38
N PRO A 97 8.61 1.79 -45.31
CA PRO A 97 10.06 1.81 -45.53
C PRO A 97 10.61 3.21 -45.87
N HIS A 98 9.82 4.03 -46.56
CA HIS A 98 10.17 5.40 -46.93
C HIS A 98 10.18 6.36 -45.72
N GLN A 99 9.36 6.12 -44.69
CA GLN A 99 9.34 6.93 -43.47
C GLN A 99 10.61 6.71 -42.66
N ILE A 100 11.07 5.46 -42.54
CA ILE A 100 12.33 5.11 -41.88
C ILE A 100 13.52 5.70 -42.65
N GLN A 101 13.51 5.64 -43.98
CA GLN A 101 14.57 6.23 -44.82
C GLN A 101 14.57 7.76 -44.78
N GLY A 102 13.40 8.39 -44.78
CA GLY A 102 13.22 9.84 -44.72
C GLY A 102 13.40 10.46 -43.33
N LEU A 103 13.60 9.64 -42.29
CA LEU A 103 13.72 10.05 -40.88
C LEU A 103 12.47 10.79 -40.35
N ASP A 104 11.30 10.23 -40.62
CA ASP A 104 10.03 10.61 -40.00
C ASP A 104 10.02 10.23 -38.49
N LEU A 105 10.69 11.05 -37.68
CA LEU A 105 10.95 10.77 -36.27
C LEU A 105 9.68 10.72 -35.42
N GLN A 106 8.64 11.47 -35.81
CA GLN A 106 7.33 11.46 -35.14
C GLN A 106 6.68 10.07 -35.19
N ASN A 107 6.77 9.38 -36.34
CA ASN A 107 6.25 8.02 -36.50
C ASN A 107 7.26 6.92 -36.10
N ILE A 108 8.56 7.18 -36.17
CA ILE A 108 9.61 6.25 -35.72
C ILE A 108 9.68 6.14 -34.18
N TYR A 109 9.52 7.24 -33.43
CA TYR A 109 9.69 7.25 -31.97
C TYR A 109 8.81 6.23 -31.23
N PRO A 110 7.48 6.12 -31.50
CA PRO A 110 6.63 5.09 -30.89
C PRO A 110 7.08 3.65 -31.20
N VAL A 111 7.58 3.40 -32.42
CA VAL A 111 8.12 2.09 -32.83
C VAL A 111 9.35 1.75 -32.01
N ILE A 112 10.27 2.70 -31.80
CA ILE A 112 11.47 2.51 -30.97
C ILE A 112 11.11 2.28 -29.51
N GLN A 113 10.20 3.08 -28.94
CA GLN A 113 9.76 2.94 -27.56
C GLN A 113 9.16 1.53 -27.30
N TRP A 114 8.36 1.03 -28.25
CA TRP A 114 7.80 -0.32 -28.20
C TRP A 114 8.88 -1.41 -28.37
N LEU A 115 9.80 -1.26 -29.32
CA LEU A 115 10.92 -2.19 -29.55
C LEU A 115 11.85 -2.31 -28.34
N VAL A 116 12.22 -1.18 -27.72
CA VAL A 116 13.06 -1.14 -26.52
C VAL A 116 12.39 -1.88 -25.37
N LYS A 117 11.09 -1.64 -25.14
CA LYS A 117 10.31 -2.35 -24.11
C LYS A 117 10.30 -3.86 -24.37
N MET A 118 9.94 -4.30 -25.58
CA MET A 118 9.90 -5.72 -25.96
C MET A 118 11.27 -6.41 -25.82
N ALA A 119 12.35 -5.75 -26.25
CA ALA A 119 13.71 -6.29 -26.13
C ALA A 119 14.14 -6.46 -24.66
N MET A 120 13.81 -5.50 -23.80
CA MET A 120 14.15 -5.55 -22.36
C MET A 120 13.33 -6.60 -21.60
N GLU A 121 12.03 -6.74 -21.89
CA GLU A 121 11.18 -7.80 -21.34
C GLU A 121 11.70 -9.20 -21.76
N SER A 122 12.08 -9.36 -23.03
CA SER A 122 12.67 -10.62 -23.54
C SER A 122 14.03 -10.94 -22.89
N LYS A 123 14.87 -9.92 -22.68
CA LYS A 123 16.17 -10.03 -22.00
C LYS A 123 16.03 -10.43 -20.52
N ALA A 124 15.05 -9.87 -19.81
CA ALA A 124 14.75 -10.24 -18.43
C ALA A 124 14.25 -11.69 -18.32
N SER A 125 13.30 -12.09 -19.17
CA SER A 125 12.79 -13.48 -19.23
C SER A 125 13.90 -14.50 -19.51
N ARG A 126 14.82 -14.19 -20.43
CA ARG A 126 15.99 -15.05 -20.74
C ARG A 126 16.96 -15.14 -19.54
N ALA A 127 17.16 -14.05 -18.80
CA ALA A 127 18.05 -14.03 -17.63
C ALA A 127 17.52 -14.92 -16.49
N GLU A 128 16.24 -14.82 -16.14
CA GLU A 128 15.65 -15.63 -15.06
C GLU A 128 15.55 -17.12 -15.44
N SER A 129 15.32 -17.41 -16.73
CA SER A 129 15.41 -18.79 -17.28
C SER A 129 16.82 -19.38 -17.12
N LEU A 130 17.86 -18.59 -17.43
CA LEU A 130 19.27 -19.02 -17.29
C LEU A 130 19.66 -19.22 -15.82
N LYS A 131 19.24 -18.31 -14.93
CA LYS A 131 19.43 -18.41 -13.48
C LYS A 131 18.79 -19.67 -12.92
N SER A 132 17.52 -19.93 -13.25
CA SER A 132 16.81 -21.15 -12.86
C SER A 132 17.54 -22.43 -13.30
N TYR A 133 18.13 -22.43 -14.50
CA TYR A 133 18.94 -23.54 -15.01
C TYR A 133 20.27 -23.71 -14.25
N ILE A 134 20.94 -22.61 -13.91
CA ILE A 134 22.18 -22.61 -13.11
C ILE A 134 21.90 -23.14 -11.70
N ASP A 135 20.85 -22.65 -11.04
CA ASP A 135 20.44 -23.11 -9.71
C ASP A 135 20.09 -24.60 -9.70
N TYR A 136 19.43 -25.10 -10.75
CA TYR A 136 19.18 -26.53 -10.95
C TYR A 136 20.49 -27.34 -11.08
N GLN A 137 21.43 -26.93 -11.93
CA GLN A 137 22.70 -27.64 -12.12
C GLN A 137 23.59 -27.56 -10.87
N TYR A 138 23.59 -26.44 -10.15
CA TYR A 138 24.33 -26.28 -8.90
C TYR A 138 23.79 -27.20 -7.80
N ASN A 139 22.46 -27.23 -7.58
CA ASN A 139 21.82 -28.13 -6.62
C ASN A 139 22.01 -29.62 -6.96
N LYS A 140 22.15 -29.94 -8.25
CA LYS A 140 22.48 -31.30 -8.74
C LYS A 140 23.93 -31.70 -8.44
N SER A 141 24.88 -30.75 -8.51
CA SER A 141 26.32 -31.01 -8.32
C SER A 141 26.79 -30.91 -6.86
N CYS A 142 26.25 -29.99 -6.06
CA CYS A 142 26.80 -29.62 -4.74
C CYS A 142 26.11 -30.33 -3.55
N ARG A 143 25.44 -31.46 -3.77
CA ARG A 143 24.58 -32.17 -2.78
C ARG A 143 25.33 -32.86 -1.60
N LYS A 144 26.57 -32.46 -1.28
CA LYS A 144 27.42 -33.08 -0.23
C LYS A 144 28.23 -32.10 0.66
N ALA A 145 27.71 -30.92 0.97
CA ALA A 145 27.99 -30.22 2.26
C ALA A 145 27.13 -28.95 2.40
N PRO A 146 26.26 -28.81 3.42
CA PRO A 146 25.66 -27.52 3.74
C PRO A 146 26.69 -26.63 4.44
N VAL A 147 27.30 -25.71 3.69
CA VAL A 147 28.14 -24.64 4.27
C VAL A 147 27.24 -23.63 4.97
N ILE A 148 26.85 -23.94 6.21
CA ILE A 148 26.20 -22.98 7.11
C ILE A 148 27.19 -21.84 7.35
N SER A 149 26.88 -20.66 6.81
CA SER A 149 27.76 -19.50 6.91
C SER A 149 27.76 -18.91 8.33
N ARG A 150 28.63 -19.47 9.19
CA ARG A 150 28.92 -19.01 10.56
C ARG A 150 29.39 -17.54 10.67
N TYR A 151 29.54 -16.84 9.53
CA TYR A 151 29.87 -15.43 9.47
C TYR A 151 28.65 -14.50 9.63
N SER A 152 27.43 -14.96 9.33
CA SER A 152 26.22 -14.10 9.35
C SER A 152 25.87 -13.60 10.76
N GLU A 153 25.70 -14.52 11.71
CA GLU A 153 25.19 -14.22 13.06
C GLU A 153 26.16 -13.32 13.85
N LYS A 154 27.45 -13.69 13.86
CA LYS A 154 28.51 -12.90 14.53
C LYS A 154 28.64 -11.49 13.98
N TYR A 155 28.37 -11.26 12.70
CA TYR A 155 28.45 -9.92 12.12
C TYR A 155 27.27 -9.05 12.57
N ASN A 156 26.07 -9.60 12.67
CA ASN A 156 24.87 -8.88 13.10
C ASN A 156 24.90 -8.47 14.57
N ASP A 157 25.41 -9.34 15.46
CA ASP A 157 25.54 -9.00 16.89
C ASP A 157 26.67 -8.00 17.16
N LEU A 158 27.75 -8.06 16.37
CA LEU A 158 28.80 -7.04 16.38
C LEU A 158 28.28 -5.69 15.85
N HIS A 159 27.41 -5.72 14.83
CA HIS A 159 26.78 -4.51 14.29
C HIS A 159 25.86 -3.82 15.32
N LYS A 160 25.02 -4.59 16.02
CA LYS A 160 24.14 -4.08 17.09
C LYS A 160 24.88 -3.49 18.29
N SER A 161 26.11 -3.94 18.56
CA SER A 161 26.91 -3.48 19.71
C SER A 161 27.85 -2.31 19.40
N ILE A 162 28.15 -2.05 18.12
CA ILE A 162 28.97 -0.92 17.67
C ILE A 162 28.13 0.33 17.34
N ILE A 163 26.86 0.18 16.95
CA ILE A 163 25.97 1.32 16.66
C ILE A 163 25.59 2.05 17.97
N PRO A 164 25.90 3.35 18.13
CA PRO A 164 25.55 4.10 19.34
C PRO A 164 24.04 4.31 19.45
N GLN A 165 23.45 3.92 20.58
CA GLN A 165 22.04 4.13 20.87
C GLN A 165 21.83 5.42 21.69
N ARG A 166 20.79 6.18 21.34
CA ARG A 166 20.40 7.42 22.02
C ARG A 166 19.84 7.07 23.40
N LYS A 167 20.48 7.55 24.47
CA LYS A 167 20.12 7.26 25.86
C LYS A 167 19.31 8.36 26.52
N PHE A 168 19.50 9.61 26.08
CA PHE A 168 18.82 10.78 26.63
C PHE A 168 18.05 11.52 25.54
N LYS A 169 17.19 12.46 25.93
CA LYS A 169 16.33 13.21 25.02
C LYS A 169 16.24 14.66 25.48
N ARG A 170 16.30 15.61 24.54
CA ARG A 170 16.18 17.06 24.85
C ARG A 170 14.85 17.41 25.53
N GLY A 171 14.92 18.28 26.54
CA GLY A 171 13.75 18.84 27.21
C GLY A 171 12.88 19.71 26.29
N ARG A 172 11.55 19.65 26.46
CA ARG A 172 10.60 20.45 25.67
C ARG A 172 10.55 21.88 26.20
N GLY A 173 11.37 22.74 25.58
CA GLY A 173 11.51 24.16 25.94
C GLY A 173 12.85 24.76 25.48
N LEU A 174 13.84 23.91 25.18
CA LEU A 174 15.16 24.32 24.72
C LEU A 174 15.09 25.05 23.36
N LYS A 175 15.21 26.39 23.38
CA LYS A 175 15.32 27.22 22.18
C LYS A 175 16.76 27.19 21.69
N ILE A 176 16.98 26.53 20.55
CA ILE A 176 18.28 26.44 19.88
C ILE A 176 18.48 27.69 19.04
N THR A 177 19.60 28.38 19.25
CA THR A 177 19.92 29.66 18.61
C THR A 177 20.99 29.53 17.53
N SER A 178 21.81 28.47 17.57
CA SER A 178 22.89 28.20 16.62
C SER A 178 22.97 26.74 16.20
N LEU A 179 23.40 26.48 14.95
CA LEU A 179 23.64 25.13 14.44
C LEU A 179 24.68 24.35 15.26
N LEU A 180 25.65 25.07 15.86
CA LEU A 180 26.68 24.48 16.72
C LEU A 180 26.09 23.98 18.06
N GLU A 181 25.09 24.70 18.57
CA GLU A 181 24.36 24.37 19.79
C GLU A 181 23.49 23.10 19.58
N ASP A 182 22.85 22.98 18.41
CA ASP A 182 22.13 21.78 17.98
C ASP A 182 23.04 20.53 17.92
N ALA A 183 24.26 20.70 17.39
CA ALA A 183 25.24 19.62 17.28
C ALA A 183 25.69 19.11 18.67
N TYR A 184 26.01 20.01 19.60
CA TYR A 184 26.38 19.61 20.97
C TYR A 184 25.22 18.94 21.73
N CYS A 185 23.99 19.47 21.61
CA CYS A 185 22.82 18.82 22.19
C CYS A 185 22.60 17.41 21.61
N THR A 186 22.84 17.21 20.30
CA THR A 186 22.77 15.88 19.68
C THR A 186 23.77 14.91 20.28
N LEU A 187 25.03 15.31 20.47
CA LEU A 187 26.08 14.43 20.99
C LEU A 187 25.81 13.97 22.43
N ALA A 188 25.34 14.88 23.29
CA ALA A 188 24.97 14.56 24.67
C ALA A 188 23.88 13.48 24.76
N GLU A 189 22.94 13.43 23.80
CA GLU A 189 21.87 12.43 23.78
C GLU A 189 22.37 10.98 23.54
N PHE A 190 23.58 10.79 23.04
CA PHE A 190 24.23 9.47 22.88
C PHE A 190 25.34 9.21 23.90
N THR A 191 25.89 10.24 24.56
CA THR A 191 27.04 10.10 25.47
C THR A 191 26.78 10.71 26.85
N GLY A 192 26.69 9.85 27.88
CA GLY A 192 26.65 10.25 29.30
C GLY A 192 27.99 10.75 29.83
N ARG A 193 28.53 11.81 29.22
CA ARG A 193 29.73 12.53 29.67
C ARG A 193 29.54 14.02 29.43
N SER A 194 29.81 14.84 30.45
CA SER A 194 29.86 16.29 30.32
C SER A 194 31.01 16.70 29.39
N LEU A 195 30.73 17.57 28.41
CA LEU A 195 31.69 18.10 27.44
C LEU A 195 32.21 19.46 27.91
N SER A 196 33.06 19.46 28.94
CA SER A 196 33.73 20.66 29.45
C SER A 196 35.00 21.03 28.67
N ASP A 197 35.53 20.12 27.85
CA ASP A 197 36.92 20.13 27.35
C ASP A 197 37.06 19.97 25.82
N VAL A 198 36.45 20.86 25.02
CA VAL A 198 36.92 21.16 23.64
C VAL A 198 36.83 22.67 23.41
N LYS A 199 37.80 23.26 22.69
CA LYS A 199 38.09 24.70 22.65
C LYS A 199 38.37 25.22 21.24
N LEU A 200 37.96 26.47 20.97
CA LEU A 200 38.41 27.39 19.89
C LEU A 200 38.10 26.89 18.44
N GLU A 201 37.92 27.71 17.40
CA GLU A 201 37.84 29.18 17.17
C GLU A 201 36.87 29.36 15.95
N SER A 202 36.27 30.51 15.59
CA SER A 202 36.69 31.92 15.67
C SER A 202 35.50 32.89 15.46
N GLY A 203 35.58 34.14 15.95
CA GLY A 203 34.75 35.26 15.48
C GLY A 203 33.83 35.93 16.52
N ALA A 204 34.32 37.05 17.09
CA ALA A 204 33.68 38.11 17.89
C ALA A 204 32.13 38.19 18.00
N GLU A 205 31.51 38.65 19.11
CA GLU A 205 31.95 39.13 20.44
C GLU A 205 30.73 38.95 21.39
N ASN A 206 30.81 38.28 22.55
CA ASN A 206 31.15 38.81 23.90
C ASN A 206 30.25 39.97 24.44
N PRO A 207 30.00 40.05 25.77
CA PRO A 207 29.76 38.97 26.73
C PRO A 207 28.69 39.28 27.82
N SER A 208 28.07 38.27 28.44
CA SER A 208 27.57 38.38 29.83
C SER A 208 27.36 37.00 30.48
N SER A 209 28.44 36.49 31.06
CA SER A 209 28.52 35.26 31.85
C SER A 209 27.51 35.15 33.01
N THR A 210 26.87 33.98 33.15
CA THR A 210 26.92 33.21 34.42
C THR A 210 26.53 31.74 34.22
N GLY A 211 27.42 30.83 34.66
CA GLY A 211 27.07 29.55 35.27
C GLY A 211 26.13 28.59 34.52
N PHE A 212 26.66 27.85 33.55
CA PHE A 212 26.08 26.54 33.20
C PHE A 212 26.27 25.61 34.42
N LYS A 213 25.18 25.26 35.12
CA LYS A 213 25.18 24.21 36.15
C LYS A 213 24.42 23.00 35.64
N THR A 214 25.13 21.89 35.50
CA THR A 214 24.56 20.59 35.18
C THR A 214 23.97 19.95 36.45
N ASP A 215 22.66 20.10 36.66
CA ASP A 215 21.88 19.27 37.58
C ASP A 215 20.56 18.75 36.93
N ASP A 216 20.33 19.03 35.64
CA ASP A 216 19.28 18.38 34.83
C ASP A 216 19.79 17.04 34.27
N LEU A 217 19.39 15.91 34.89
CA LEU A 217 19.28 14.56 34.29
C LEU A 217 18.87 13.55 35.39
N GLU A 218 17.57 13.29 35.58
CA GLU A 218 17.12 12.27 36.54
C GLU A 218 17.43 10.84 36.04
N GLU A 219 18.09 10.06 36.89
CA GLU A 219 18.53 8.68 36.64
C GLU A 219 17.76 7.69 37.51
N LEU A 220 17.33 6.56 36.94
CA LEU A 220 16.61 5.52 37.67
C LEU A 220 17.56 4.57 38.41
N GLY A 221 17.36 4.38 39.73
CA GLY A 221 17.61 3.07 40.37
C GLY A 221 18.44 3.00 41.66
N GLU A 222 17.74 3.07 42.80
CA GLU A 222 17.93 2.23 44.01
C GLU A 222 19.25 2.14 44.84
N LYS A 223 19.04 2.13 46.17
CA LYS A 223 19.78 1.39 47.25
C LYS A 223 21.17 1.87 47.71
N LYS A 224 21.18 2.68 48.79
CA LYS A 224 21.65 2.27 50.15
C LYS A 224 21.28 3.28 51.25
N ARG A 225 21.52 2.92 52.53
CA ARG A 225 20.87 3.51 53.73
C ARG A 225 21.86 4.13 54.74
N LEU A 226 21.37 5.17 55.42
CA LEU A 226 21.67 5.62 56.81
C LEU A 226 23.09 6.09 57.20
N LYS A 227 23.17 7.33 57.68
CA LYS A 227 23.44 7.63 59.11
C LYS A 227 23.03 9.05 59.51
N VAL A 228 22.73 9.23 60.79
CA VAL A 228 22.36 10.49 61.47
C VAL A 228 23.12 10.51 62.81
N THR A 229 23.56 11.67 63.32
CA THR A 229 23.41 12.07 64.74
C THR A 229 24.02 13.44 65.12
N THR A 230 23.28 14.13 65.99
CA THR A 230 23.75 15.03 67.07
C THR A 230 24.85 16.08 66.77
N LYS A 231 24.41 17.28 66.36
CA LYS A 231 24.84 18.51 67.03
C LYS A 231 23.79 18.97 68.06
N THR A 232 23.44 18.03 68.94
CA THR A 232 22.78 18.34 70.21
C THR A 232 23.71 19.19 71.07
N ALA A 233 23.13 19.89 72.06
CA ALA A 233 23.79 20.62 73.14
C ALA A 233 24.44 21.97 72.81
N LYS A 234 23.74 23.01 73.31
CA LYS A 234 24.32 24.22 73.94
C LYS A 234 25.07 25.20 73.03
N LYS A 235 24.34 26.24 72.59
CA LYS A 235 24.35 27.58 73.23
C LYS A 235 22.92 28.17 73.12
N ILE A 236 22.32 28.58 74.26
CA ILE A 236 22.01 29.99 74.63
C ILE A 236 21.10 30.65 73.57
N PHE A 237 19.81 30.93 73.79
CA PHE A 237 18.96 30.88 75.00
C PHE A 237 19.29 31.90 76.11
N GLU A 238 18.81 33.13 75.91
CA GLU A 238 18.40 34.20 76.85
C GLU A 238 17.28 34.95 76.06
N GLU A 239 15.99 35.03 76.43
CA GLU A 239 15.36 35.48 77.69
C GLU A 239 15.45 37.02 77.77
N ILE A 240 14.50 37.81 77.23
CA ILE A 240 13.09 38.05 77.65
C ILE A 240 12.98 38.39 79.14
N ASP A 241 12.87 39.69 79.45
CA ASP A 241 12.34 40.32 80.67
C ASP A 241 12.50 41.87 80.56
N TYR A 242 11.85 42.78 81.30
CA TYR A 242 10.76 42.69 82.29
C TYR A 242 9.95 44.02 82.30
N GLN A 243 8.65 43.97 82.62
CA GLN A 243 7.77 44.96 83.32
C GLN A 243 7.89 46.50 83.17
N THR A 244 6.74 47.17 83.35
CA THR A 244 6.62 48.45 84.11
C THR A 244 5.24 48.50 84.80
N ALA A 245 5.13 49.04 86.02
CA ALA A 245 3.87 49.11 86.80
C ALA A 245 3.84 50.26 87.85
N ALA A 246 2.64 50.81 88.12
CA ALA A 246 2.22 51.68 89.26
C ALA A 246 0.67 51.89 89.14
N GLY A 247 -0.18 52.18 90.14
CA GLY A 247 -0.03 52.54 91.58
C GLY A 247 -0.81 53.86 91.88
N ASN A 248 -1.65 54.08 92.91
CA ASN A 248 -2.08 53.38 94.15
C ASN A 248 -3.57 53.78 94.45
N ALA A 249 -4.44 53.17 95.28
CA ALA A 249 -4.39 52.17 96.37
C ALA A 249 -4.40 52.69 97.84
N SER A 250 -5.57 53.12 98.36
CA SER A 250 -5.87 53.40 99.80
C SER A 250 -7.40 53.53 100.05
N SER A 251 -8.09 52.65 100.81
CA SER A 251 -8.33 52.63 102.30
C SER A 251 -9.49 53.55 102.78
N ALA A 252 -10.27 53.30 103.84
CA ALA A 252 -10.23 52.29 104.92
C ALA A 252 -11.65 52.00 105.50
N GLU A 253 -11.76 51.18 106.57
CA GLU A 253 -13.00 50.54 107.06
C GLU A 253 -13.53 51.04 108.45
N ASP A 254 -14.82 50.78 108.70
CA ASP A 254 -15.50 50.45 109.99
C ASP A 254 -15.80 51.45 111.14
N SER A 255 -16.52 50.92 112.14
CA SER A 255 -17.54 51.54 113.02
C SER A 255 -18.84 51.92 112.27
N GLU A 256 -19.93 51.14 112.25
CA GLU A 256 -20.39 50.01 113.09
C GLU A 256 -20.84 50.42 114.51
N ALA A 257 -21.95 49.93 115.09
CA ALA A 257 -22.86 48.87 114.61
C ALA A 257 -24.39 49.16 114.76
N ALA A 258 -24.80 50.27 115.40
CA ALA A 258 -26.20 50.43 115.86
C ALA A 258 -27.14 51.28 114.98
N PHE A 259 -26.62 52.20 114.16
CA PHE A 259 -27.44 53.12 113.35
C PHE A 259 -27.37 52.83 111.85
N LYS A 260 -26.19 52.38 111.35
CA LYS A 260 -25.97 52.01 109.95
C LYS A 260 -26.96 50.97 109.44
N ALA A 261 -27.32 49.95 110.22
CA ALA A 261 -28.22 48.87 109.77
C ALA A 261 -29.68 49.29 109.47
N ARG A 262 -30.10 50.53 109.75
CA ARG A 262 -31.41 51.07 109.34
C ARG A 262 -31.31 52.24 108.36
N LEU A 263 -30.21 52.99 108.40
CA LEU A 263 -29.97 54.06 107.44
C LEU A 263 -29.39 53.52 106.12
N ALA A 264 -28.48 52.54 106.17
CA ALA A 264 -27.99 51.85 104.98
C ALA A 264 -29.12 51.15 104.23
N VAL A 265 -29.97 50.35 104.90
CA VAL A 265 -31.14 49.73 104.25
C VAL A 265 -32.05 50.79 103.64
N ALA A 266 -32.31 51.92 104.30
CA ALA A 266 -33.11 52.99 103.73
C ALA A 266 -32.42 53.75 102.58
N GLU A 267 -31.10 53.92 102.59
CA GLU A 267 -30.31 54.52 101.51
C GLU A 267 -30.08 53.55 100.33
N GLU A 268 -30.13 52.26 100.59
CA GLU A 268 -30.03 51.15 99.63
C GLU A 268 -31.39 50.93 98.96
N ASP A 269 -32.49 50.89 99.72
CA ASP A 269 -33.87 50.96 99.22
C ASP A 269 -34.09 52.23 98.36
N LEU A 270 -33.56 53.39 98.78
CA LEU A 270 -33.75 54.65 98.06
C LEU A 270 -32.85 54.72 96.81
N ARG A 271 -31.64 54.16 96.83
CA ARG A 271 -30.81 53.97 95.62
C ARG A 271 -31.40 52.94 94.66
N GLU A 272 -32.02 51.87 95.16
CA GLU A 272 -32.76 50.93 94.32
C GLU A 272 -34.00 51.60 93.72
N LEU A 273 -34.72 52.46 94.45
CA LEU A 273 -35.81 53.25 93.87
C LEU A 273 -35.30 54.30 92.87
N GLU A 274 -34.21 55.00 93.15
CA GLU A 274 -33.62 56.00 92.23
C GLU A 274 -33.13 55.32 90.94
N THR A 275 -32.41 54.20 91.03
CA THR A 275 -31.98 53.45 89.84
C THR A 275 -33.13 52.76 89.10
N GLN A 276 -34.17 52.29 89.80
CA GLN A 276 -35.42 51.83 89.16
C GLN A 276 -36.17 52.97 88.47
N LEU A 277 -36.15 54.19 89.02
CA LEU A 277 -36.82 55.35 88.46
C LEU A 277 -36.05 55.94 87.27
N GLU A 278 -34.71 55.97 87.33
CA GLU A 278 -33.85 56.25 86.17
C GLU A 278 -34.04 55.21 85.06
N ALA A 279 -34.06 53.91 85.40
CA ALA A 279 -34.33 52.84 84.44
C ALA A 279 -35.73 52.96 83.82
N LYS A 280 -36.76 53.30 84.60
CA LYS A 280 -38.12 53.53 84.07
C LYS A 280 -38.24 54.83 83.27
N GLN A 281 -37.42 55.85 83.53
CA GLN A 281 -37.32 57.02 82.67
C GLN A 281 -36.59 56.72 81.36
N GLN A 282 -35.57 55.84 81.38
CA GLN A 282 -34.91 55.35 80.17
C GLN A 282 -35.86 54.49 79.33
N GLU A 283 -36.56 53.50 79.92
CA GLU A 283 -37.60 52.73 79.23
C GLU A 283 -38.71 53.61 78.65
N LEU A 284 -39.14 54.66 79.37
CA LEU A 284 -40.15 55.60 78.87
C LEU A 284 -39.61 56.41 77.68
N ALA A 285 -38.39 56.93 77.75
CA ALA A 285 -37.77 57.68 76.66
C ALA A 285 -37.51 56.81 75.42
N GLU A 286 -37.10 55.56 75.60
CA GLU A 286 -36.98 54.57 74.52
C GLU A 286 -38.36 54.30 73.88
N ALA A 287 -39.40 54.10 74.69
CA ALA A 287 -40.77 53.89 74.21
C ALA A 287 -41.36 55.14 73.52
N GLU A 288 -41.05 56.34 73.98
CA GLU A 288 -41.43 57.60 73.32
C GLU A 288 -40.73 57.74 71.96
N VAL A 289 -39.44 57.42 71.86
CA VAL A 289 -38.69 57.40 70.59
C VAL A 289 -39.21 56.32 69.64
N GLU A 290 -39.55 55.12 70.14
CA GLU A 290 -40.20 54.09 69.32
C GLU A 290 -41.59 54.51 68.85
N TYR A 291 -42.36 55.20 69.69
CA TYR A 291 -43.68 55.73 69.35
C TYR A 291 -43.63 56.86 68.32
N GLU A 292 -42.73 57.84 68.47
CA GLU A 292 -42.50 58.87 67.45
C GLU A 292 -42.01 58.24 66.14
N ALA A 293 -41.11 57.26 66.20
CA ALA A 293 -40.65 56.53 65.02
C ALA A 293 -41.76 55.65 64.39
N ALA A 294 -42.76 55.20 65.16
CA ALA A 294 -43.95 54.52 64.64
C ALA A 294 -44.90 55.51 63.97
N LEU A 295 -45.18 56.66 64.61
CA LEU A 295 -46.00 57.74 64.08
C LEU A 295 -45.40 58.34 62.80
N GLU A 296 -44.07 58.47 62.71
CA GLU A 296 -43.39 58.83 61.47
C GLU A 296 -43.60 57.80 60.35
N LYS A 297 -43.54 56.50 60.65
CA LYS A 297 -43.82 55.43 59.67
C LYS A 297 -45.27 55.48 59.23
N GLU A 298 -46.21 55.71 60.14
CA GLU A 298 -47.64 55.81 59.86
C GLU A 298 -47.95 57.03 58.98
N ARG A 299 -47.43 58.21 59.30
CA ARG A 299 -47.55 59.41 58.45
C ARG A 299 -46.92 59.22 57.07
N LYS A 300 -45.79 58.50 56.97
CA LYS A 300 -45.18 58.13 55.67
C LYS A 300 -46.06 57.13 54.90
N LEU A 301 -46.79 56.26 55.60
CA LEU A 301 -47.78 55.35 55.02
C LEU A 301 -49.00 56.11 54.49
N GLU A 302 -49.55 57.05 55.26
CA GLU A 302 -50.63 57.96 54.84
C GLU A 302 -50.22 58.81 53.63
N GLU A 303 -48.99 59.36 53.62
CA GLU A 303 -48.49 60.08 52.46
C GLU A 303 -48.32 59.19 51.22
N LEU A 304 -47.99 57.90 51.36
CA LEU A 304 -48.03 56.96 50.24
C LEU A 304 -49.48 56.72 49.77
N HIS A 305 -50.40 56.39 50.67
CA HIS A 305 -51.82 56.15 50.35
C HIS A 305 -52.53 57.39 49.75
N ARG A 306 -52.01 58.60 50.00
CA ARG A 306 -52.50 59.85 49.40
C ARG A 306 -51.85 60.16 48.04
N ARG A 307 -50.65 59.66 47.76
CA ARG A 307 -49.89 59.93 46.52
C ARG A 307 -50.09 58.86 45.44
N TYR A 308 -50.39 57.63 45.84
CA TYR A 308 -50.52 56.47 44.96
C TYR A 308 -51.85 55.76 45.20
N THR A 309 -52.43 55.18 44.15
CA THR A 309 -53.63 54.34 44.29
C THR A 309 -53.29 52.99 44.93
N SER A 310 -54.30 52.30 45.47
CA SER A 310 -54.12 50.94 45.99
C SER A 310 -53.62 49.97 44.90
N GLU A 311 -53.99 50.22 43.64
CA GLU A 311 -53.59 49.42 42.48
C GLU A 311 -52.10 49.59 42.18
N GLU A 312 -51.59 50.83 42.14
CA GLU A 312 -50.15 51.12 41.99
C GLU A 312 -49.31 50.54 43.13
N ILE A 313 -49.83 50.57 44.36
CA ILE A 313 -49.19 49.98 45.55
C ILE A 313 -49.17 48.45 45.47
N GLU A 314 -50.20 47.82 44.89
CA GLU A 314 -50.22 46.38 44.63
C GLU A 314 -49.30 45.97 43.47
N GLU A 315 -49.23 46.73 42.39
CA GLU A 315 -48.27 46.51 41.30
C GLU A 315 -46.83 46.64 41.81
N ALA A 316 -46.53 47.68 42.60
CA ALA A 316 -45.24 47.81 43.26
C ALA A 316 -44.90 46.61 44.17
N ARG A 317 -45.88 46.04 44.88
CA ARG A 317 -45.68 44.80 45.67
C ARG A 317 -45.42 43.59 44.78
N LYS A 318 -46.18 43.40 43.69
CA LYS A 318 -45.99 42.32 42.71
C LYS A 318 -44.58 42.38 42.11
N PHE A 319 -44.12 43.54 41.66
CA PHE A 319 -42.74 43.73 41.20
C PHE A 319 -41.69 43.49 42.30
N LEU A 320 -41.96 43.84 43.56
CA LEU A 320 -41.05 43.55 44.68
C LEU A 320 -40.97 42.05 45.00
N GLU A 321 -42.07 41.31 44.85
CA GLU A 321 -42.12 39.85 44.97
C GLU A 321 -41.42 39.17 43.79
N GLU A 322 -41.62 39.64 42.56
CA GLU A 322 -40.88 39.20 41.38
C GLU A 322 -39.36 39.45 41.52
N VAL A 323 -38.94 40.63 41.99
CA VAL A 323 -37.52 40.94 42.23
C VAL A 323 -36.95 40.07 43.36
N LYS A 324 -37.71 39.78 44.43
CA LYS A 324 -37.30 38.82 45.47
C LYS A 324 -37.17 37.40 44.90
N ALA A 325 -38.13 36.95 44.10
CA ALA A 325 -38.11 35.65 43.44
C ALA A 325 -36.94 35.52 42.44
N MET A 326 -36.66 36.58 41.67
CA MET A 326 -35.52 36.63 40.75
C MET A 326 -34.19 36.62 41.51
N LYS A 327 -34.04 37.36 42.62
CA LYS A 327 -32.85 37.27 43.48
C LYS A 327 -32.69 35.89 44.13
N LYS A 328 -33.78 35.21 44.49
CA LYS A 328 -33.75 33.82 44.97
C LYS A 328 -33.26 32.87 43.87
N ARG A 329 -33.83 32.95 42.66
CA ARG A 329 -33.39 32.19 41.48
C ARG A 329 -31.94 32.46 41.09
N GLU A 330 -31.49 33.71 41.16
CA GLU A 330 -30.10 34.09 40.87
C GLU A 330 -29.15 33.48 41.90
N LYS A 331 -29.53 33.48 43.18
CA LYS A 331 -28.77 32.81 44.24
C LYS A 331 -28.73 31.29 44.01
N GLU A 332 -29.88 30.65 43.78
CA GLU A 332 -29.98 29.21 43.51
C GLU A 332 -29.19 28.79 42.27
N PHE A 333 -29.25 29.59 41.20
CA PHE A 333 -28.45 29.38 39.99
C PHE A 333 -26.95 29.52 40.27
N ARG A 334 -26.54 30.48 41.11
CA ARG A 334 -25.13 30.67 41.49
C ARG A 334 -24.61 29.51 42.35
N GLU A 335 -25.38 29.08 43.35
CA GLU A 335 -25.04 27.92 44.20
C GLU A 335 -24.95 26.64 43.34
N ASN A 336 -25.85 26.44 42.36
CA ASN A 336 -25.76 25.34 41.40
C ASN A 336 -24.54 25.44 40.47
N ALA A 337 -24.26 26.62 39.91
CA ALA A 337 -23.12 26.83 39.00
C ALA A 337 -21.77 26.72 39.73
N GLU A 338 -21.70 27.12 41.00
CA GLU A 338 -20.53 26.89 41.87
C GLU A 338 -20.37 25.39 42.16
N ALA A 339 -21.46 24.64 42.39
CA ALA A 339 -21.41 23.19 42.56
C ALA A 339 -21.01 22.44 41.27
N GLU A 340 -21.51 22.84 40.11
CA GLU A 340 -21.10 22.31 38.79
C GLU A 340 -19.63 22.61 38.51
N LEU A 341 -19.16 23.83 38.79
CA LEU A 341 -17.73 24.19 38.69
C LEU A 341 -16.87 23.36 39.63
N GLU A 342 -17.29 23.12 40.87
CA GLU A 342 -16.51 22.33 41.83
C GLU A 342 -16.53 20.84 41.51
N ALA A 343 -17.59 20.33 40.87
CA ALA A 343 -17.65 18.97 40.30
C ALA A 343 -16.70 18.84 39.10
N ILE A 344 -16.74 19.77 38.13
CA ILE A 344 -15.83 19.79 36.98
C ILE A 344 -14.36 19.94 37.44
N ARG A 345 -14.09 20.72 38.50
CA ARG A 345 -12.76 20.81 39.13
C ARG A 345 -12.32 19.48 39.75
N GLN A 346 -13.24 18.69 40.31
CA GLN A 346 -12.94 17.36 40.84
C GLN A 346 -12.68 16.34 39.72
N GLU A 347 -13.46 16.37 38.63
CA GLU A 347 -13.17 15.57 37.43
C GLU A 347 -11.81 15.92 36.83
N ILE A 348 -11.49 17.22 36.66
CA ILE A 348 -10.19 17.69 36.17
C ILE A 348 -9.06 17.17 37.08
N ARG A 349 -9.19 17.24 38.40
CA ARG A 349 -8.19 16.69 39.34
C ARG A 349 -8.02 15.17 39.20
N ALA A 350 -9.08 14.42 38.91
CA ALA A 350 -9.01 12.98 38.63
C ALA A 350 -8.34 12.67 37.27
N TYR A 351 -8.34 13.61 36.32
CA TYR A 351 -7.58 13.51 35.07
C TYR A 351 -6.13 14.05 35.18
N GLU A 352 -5.85 15.00 36.07
CA GLU A 352 -4.51 15.51 36.38
C GLU A 352 -3.72 14.55 37.29
N HIS A 353 -4.42 13.77 38.11
CA HIS A 353 -3.90 12.64 38.87
C HIS A 353 -4.63 11.38 38.40
N PRO A 354 -4.33 10.86 37.19
CA PRO A 354 -4.83 9.56 36.79
C PRO A 354 -4.37 8.55 37.83
N GLU A 355 -5.29 7.72 38.33
CA GLU A 355 -4.96 6.63 39.26
C GLU A 355 -3.75 5.88 38.73
N GLU A 356 -2.75 5.61 39.58
CA GLU A 356 -1.54 4.90 39.18
C GLU A 356 -1.91 3.49 38.72
N ILE A 357 -2.17 3.35 37.42
CA ILE A 357 -2.52 2.10 36.74
C ILE A 357 -1.42 1.12 37.11
N THR A 358 -1.75 0.20 38.02
CA THR A 358 -0.74 -0.55 38.75
C THR A 358 0.09 -1.34 37.75
N GLU A 359 1.39 -1.55 38.00
CA GLU A 359 2.24 -2.26 37.03
C GLU A 359 1.64 -3.63 36.62
N GLU A 360 0.90 -4.25 37.54
CA GLU A 360 0.07 -5.44 37.34
C GLU A 360 -1.05 -5.25 36.31
N GLN A 361 -1.83 -4.17 36.37
CA GLN A 361 -2.87 -3.83 35.37
C GLN A 361 -2.25 -3.51 34.01
N VAL A 362 -1.16 -2.73 33.99
CA VAL A 362 -0.40 -2.44 32.76
C VAL A 362 0.15 -3.73 32.14
N LYS A 363 0.60 -4.67 32.96
CA LYS A 363 1.08 -6.00 32.55
C LYS A 363 -0.08 -6.86 32.02
N GLU A 364 -1.21 -6.94 32.72
CA GLU A 364 -2.38 -7.71 32.29
C GLU A 364 -2.91 -7.19 30.93
N MET A 365 -2.95 -5.87 30.73
CA MET A 365 -3.34 -5.27 29.45
C MET A 365 -2.31 -5.52 28.33
N LYS A 366 -1.00 -5.57 28.65
CA LYS A 366 0.04 -6.00 27.71
C LYS A 366 -0.08 -7.49 27.36
N GLU A 367 -0.45 -8.35 28.31
CA GLU A 367 -0.66 -9.79 28.10
C GLU A 367 -1.92 -10.06 27.27
N LYS A 368 -3.03 -9.36 27.53
CA LYS A 368 -4.24 -9.34 26.69
C LYS A 368 -3.91 -8.89 25.26
N LEU A 369 -3.15 -7.80 25.10
CA LEU A 369 -2.71 -7.30 23.79
C LEU A 369 -1.77 -8.29 23.07
N ALA A 370 -0.92 -9.02 23.79
CA ALA A 370 -0.09 -10.07 23.22
C ALA A 370 -0.91 -11.28 22.75
N ALA A 371 -1.93 -11.69 23.52
CA ALA A 371 -2.84 -12.76 23.15
C ALA A 371 -3.67 -12.44 21.89
N GLU A 372 -4.20 -11.21 21.77
CA GLU A 372 -4.92 -10.80 20.56
C GLU A 372 -3.99 -10.63 19.35
N ARG A 373 -2.74 -10.18 19.54
CA ARG A 373 -1.72 -10.18 18.48
C ARG A 373 -1.39 -11.60 18.01
N LEU A 374 -1.37 -12.58 18.91
CA LEU A 374 -1.18 -13.99 18.54
C LEU A 374 -2.38 -14.54 17.74
N ARG A 375 -3.62 -14.25 18.18
CA ARG A 375 -4.85 -14.58 17.44
C ARG A 375 -4.86 -13.97 16.03
N LEU A 376 -4.50 -12.69 15.90
CA LEU A 376 -4.38 -12.02 14.60
C LEU A 376 -3.29 -12.66 13.73
N ALA A 377 -2.15 -13.06 14.31
CA ALA A 377 -1.10 -13.77 13.58
C ALA A 377 -1.57 -15.16 13.09
N GLU A 378 -2.33 -15.91 13.88
CA GLU A 378 -2.96 -17.16 13.43
C GLU A 378 -3.95 -16.95 12.28
N VAL A 379 -4.82 -15.94 12.39
CA VAL A 379 -5.80 -15.61 11.34
C VAL A 379 -5.08 -15.20 10.05
N ASN A 380 -4.04 -14.37 10.13
CA ASN A 380 -3.23 -13.99 8.97
C ASN A 380 -2.50 -15.20 8.37
N GLN A 381 -1.98 -16.15 9.17
CA GLN A 381 -1.41 -17.39 8.64
C GLN A 381 -2.44 -18.26 7.92
N ARG A 382 -3.70 -18.32 8.41
CA ARG A 382 -4.79 -19.05 7.74
C ARG A 382 -5.20 -18.35 6.44
N LEU A 383 -5.31 -17.03 6.44
CA LEU A 383 -5.60 -16.21 5.25
C LEU A 383 -4.53 -16.39 4.17
N VAL A 384 -3.24 -16.36 4.53
CA VAL A 384 -2.14 -16.60 3.60
C VAL A 384 -2.17 -18.01 3.01
N ARG A 385 -2.52 -19.05 3.81
CA ARG A 385 -2.72 -20.41 3.26
C ARG A 385 -3.89 -20.46 2.28
N LEU A 386 -5.02 -19.86 2.63
CA LEU A 386 -6.19 -19.79 1.75
C LEU A 386 -5.92 -19.00 0.47
N SER A 387 -5.10 -17.94 0.51
CA SER A 387 -4.59 -17.27 -0.70
C SER A 387 -3.85 -18.27 -1.56
N TYR A 388 -2.81 -18.93 -1.05
CA TYR A 388 -2.07 -19.93 -1.84
C TYR A 388 -2.96 -21.07 -2.33
N GLU A 389 -3.94 -21.53 -1.57
CA GLU A 389 -4.90 -22.56 -2.01
C GLU A 389 -5.82 -22.08 -3.15
N LEU A 390 -6.19 -20.78 -3.18
CA LEU A 390 -6.91 -20.15 -4.27
C LEU A 390 -6.01 -19.85 -5.48
N ASP A 391 -4.79 -19.35 -5.26
CA ASP A 391 -3.77 -19.06 -6.27
C ASP A 391 -3.29 -20.33 -7.01
N ASN A 392 -3.51 -21.52 -6.42
CA ASN A 392 -3.30 -22.82 -7.07
C ASN A 392 -4.47 -23.27 -7.98
N ILE A 393 -5.62 -22.58 -7.96
CA ILE A 393 -6.75 -22.84 -8.85
C ILE A 393 -6.61 -21.89 -10.05
N PRO A 394 -6.39 -22.40 -11.29
CA PRO A 394 -6.25 -21.54 -12.45
C PRO A 394 -7.50 -20.67 -12.66
N THR A 395 -7.29 -19.37 -12.82
CA THR A 395 -8.33 -18.39 -13.14
C THR A 395 -9.01 -18.77 -14.46
N ASP A 396 -10.29 -18.40 -14.67
CA ASP A 396 -11.01 -18.70 -15.92
C ASP A 396 -10.23 -18.26 -17.19
N SER A 397 -9.48 -17.16 -17.10
CA SER A 397 -8.58 -16.66 -18.16
C SER A 397 -7.37 -17.55 -18.42
N GLU A 398 -6.80 -18.18 -17.39
CA GLU A 398 -5.70 -19.14 -17.49
C GLU A 398 -6.20 -20.49 -17.97
N MET A 399 -7.36 -20.94 -17.46
CA MET A 399 -8.07 -22.11 -17.94
C MET A 399 -8.38 -22.01 -19.44
N ALA A 400 -8.86 -20.85 -19.92
CA ALA A 400 -9.07 -20.59 -21.34
C ALA A 400 -7.76 -20.62 -22.16
N GLN A 401 -6.66 -20.07 -21.62
CA GLN A 401 -5.34 -20.14 -22.25
C GLN A 401 -4.83 -21.59 -22.34
N TYR A 402 -4.98 -22.38 -21.28
CA TYR A 402 -4.63 -23.80 -21.30
C TYR A 402 -5.48 -24.59 -22.30
N GLN A 403 -6.79 -24.34 -22.37
CA GLN A 403 -7.68 -24.96 -23.36
C GLN A 403 -7.25 -24.63 -24.79
N GLN A 404 -6.96 -23.36 -25.10
CA GLN A 404 -6.45 -22.98 -26.42
C GLN A 404 -5.09 -23.64 -26.70
N ARG A 405 -4.14 -23.59 -25.77
CA ARG A 405 -2.79 -24.15 -25.99
C ARG A 405 -2.79 -25.68 -26.12
N LEU A 406 -3.73 -26.38 -25.47
CA LEU A 406 -3.96 -27.81 -25.67
C LEU A 406 -4.52 -28.11 -27.08
N VAL A 407 -5.44 -27.30 -27.60
CA VAL A 407 -5.94 -27.42 -28.99
C VAL A 407 -4.83 -27.13 -30.00
N GLU A 408 -4.01 -26.10 -29.78
CA GLU A 408 -2.82 -25.82 -30.59
C GLU A 408 -1.83 -27.00 -30.59
N LEU A 409 -1.48 -27.52 -29.41
CA LEU A 409 -0.58 -28.68 -29.26
C LEU A 409 -1.14 -29.94 -29.94
N TYR A 410 -2.45 -30.18 -29.85
CA TYR A 410 -3.10 -31.30 -30.54
C TYR A 410 -3.04 -31.16 -32.07
N ASN A 411 -3.21 -29.93 -32.59
CA ASN A 411 -3.06 -29.64 -34.01
C ASN A 411 -1.61 -29.75 -34.49
N GLU A 412 -0.63 -29.27 -33.71
CA GLU A 412 0.81 -29.46 -33.95
C GLU A 412 1.16 -30.96 -34.01
N MET A 413 0.70 -31.74 -33.02
CA MET A 413 0.91 -33.19 -32.93
C MET A 413 0.25 -33.94 -34.09
N GLY A 414 -0.98 -33.58 -34.46
CA GLY A 414 -1.69 -34.14 -35.61
C GLY A 414 -0.98 -33.86 -36.94
N SER A 415 -0.48 -32.63 -37.11
CA SER A 415 0.33 -32.23 -38.26
C SER A 415 1.64 -33.03 -38.34
N LYS A 416 2.37 -33.16 -37.22
CA LYS A 416 3.60 -33.96 -37.16
C LYS A 416 3.37 -35.45 -37.40
N ASN A 417 2.30 -36.02 -36.85
CA ASN A 417 1.89 -37.40 -37.11
C ASN A 417 1.57 -37.62 -38.61
N ARG A 418 0.87 -36.67 -39.25
CA ARG A 418 0.61 -36.69 -40.70
C ARG A 418 1.91 -36.62 -41.52
N GLN A 419 2.84 -35.74 -41.16
CA GLN A 419 4.17 -35.65 -41.80
C GLN A 419 4.93 -36.98 -41.67
N THR A 420 5.01 -37.56 -40.46
CA THR A 420 5.67 -38.85 -40.21
C THR A 420 5.05 -39.98 -41.05
N LYS A 421 3.71 -40.06 -41.12
CA LYS A 421 3.02 -41.04 -41.96
C LYS A 421 3.34 -40.85 -43.45
N GLN A 422 3.37 -39.61 -43.94
CA GLN A 422 3.75 -39.29 -45.33
C GLN A 422 5.19 -39.72 -45.64
N TYR A 423 6.15 -39.47 -44.73
CA TYR A 423 7.54 -39.92 -44.92
C TYR A 423 7.68 -41.45 -44.89
N ILE A 424 6.95 -42.15 -44.02
CA ILE A 424 6.93 -43.62 -43.99
C ILE A 424 6.34 -44.19 -45.28
N THR A 425 5.21 -43.64 -45.77
CA THR A 425 4.63 -44.04 -47.06
C THR A 425 5.59 -43.79 -48.21
N LEU A 426 6.25 -42.62 -48.27
CA LEU A 426 7.23 -42.28 -49.30
C LEU A 426 8.46 -43.19 -49.24
N HIS A 427 8.96 -43.54 -48.05
CA HIS A 427 10.04 -44.49 -47.89
C HIS A 427 9.65 -45.87 -48.44
N ASN A 428 8.47 -46.36 -48.09
CA ASN A 428 7.96 -47.66 -48.56
C ASN A 428 7.76 -47.68 -50.08
N THR A 429 7.21 -46.64 -50.70
CA THR A 429 7.07 -46.59 -52.16
C THR A 429 8.42 -46.49 -52.88
N LEU A 430 9.41 -45.79 -52.30
CA LEU A 430 10.78 -45.78 -52.83
C LEU A 430 11.49 -47.14 -52.69
N LEU A 431 11.23 -47.90 -51.62
CA LEU A 431 11.69 -49.28 -51.49
C LEU A 431 11.04 -50.20 -52.54
N ASP A 432 9.72 -50.11 -52.71
CA ASP A 432 8.98 -50.87 -53.73
C ASP A 432 9.53 -50.57 -55.14
N VAL A 433 9.65 -49.28 -55.51
CA VAL A 433 10.21 -48.84 -56.81
C VAL A 433 11.62 -49.38 -57.00
N ARG A 434 12.52 -49.21 -56.02
CA ARG A 434 13.88 -49.76 -56.07
C ARG A 434 13.88 -51.27 -56.32
N ASP A 435 12.99 -52.00 -55.67
CA ASP A 435 12.93 -53.46 -55.78
C ASP A 435 12.12 -53.95 -56.98
N PHE A 436 11.39 -53.09 -57.69
CA PHE A 436 10.97 -53.34 -59.08
C PHE A 436 12.13 -53.10 -60.05
N THR A 437 12.79 -51.93 -59.99
CA THR A 437 13.93 -51.61 -60.88
C THR A 437 15.07 -52.63 -60.78
N LYS A 438 15.35 -53.20 -59.60
CA LYS A 438 16.28 -54.34 -59.47
C LYS A 438 15.84 -55.58 -60.26
N LYS A 439 14.56 -55.95 -60.20
CA LYS A 439 14.02 -57.10 -60.95
C LYS A 439 14.05 -56.84 -62.45
N ASP A 440 13.80 -55.60 -62.86
CA ASP A 440 13.90 -55.19 -64.27
C ASP A 440 15.36 -55.30 -64.75
N ILE A 441 16.33 -54.83 -63.96
CA ILE A 441 17.77 -55.01 -64.24
C ILE A 441 18.14 -56.49 -64.28
N GLU A 442 17.74 -57.29 -63.30
CA GLU A 442 17.98 -58.75 -63.29
C GLU A 442 17.37 -59.47 -64.50
N MET A 443 16.17 -59.06 -64.94
CA MET A 443 15.50 -59.62 -66.12
C MET A 443 16.23 -59.21 -67.40
N LEU A 444 16.64 -57.94 -67.53
CA LEU A 444 17.41 -57.46 -68.67
C LEU A 444 18.79 -58.13 -68.74
N SER A 445 19.50 -58.30 -67.63
CA SER A 445 20.76 -59.07 -67.57
C SER A 445 20.58 -60.51 -68.05
N LYS A 446 19.53 -61.21 -67.61
CA LYS A 446 19.23 -62.58 -68.06
C LYS A 446 18.87 -62.64 -69.54
N ILE A 447 18.21 -61.61 -70.08
CA ILE A 447 17.93 -61.51 -71.53
C ILE A 447 19.22 -61.25 -72.31
N GLU A 448 20.13 -60.40 -71.81
CA GLU A 448 21.45 -60.13 -72.41
C GLU A 448 22.35 -61.39 -72.43
N GLU A 449 22.39 -62.15 -71.33
CA GLU A 449 23.13 -63.42 -71.20
C GLU A 449 22.66 -64.48 -72.22
N VAL A 450 21.35 -64.56 -72.50
CA VAL A 450 20.78 -65.56 -73.42
C VAL A 450 20.74 -65.07 -74.88
N LEU A 451 20.80 -63.75 -75.13
CA LEU A 451 20.86 -63.15 -76.47
C LEU A 451 21.92 -63.77 -77.42
N PRO A 452 23.18 -64.03 -77.00
CA PRO A 452 24.17 -64.68 -77.86
C PRO A 452 23.87 -66.18 -78.11
N LEU A 453 23.16 -66.86 -77.20
CA LEU A 453 22.72 -68.24 -77.40
C LEU A 453 21.56 -68.33 -78.41
N ALA A 454 20.66 -67.34 -78.41
CA ALA A 454 19.54 -67.25 -79.36
C ALA A 454 19.96 -67.11 -80.84
N LYS A 455 21.25 -66.82 -81.12
CA LYS A 455 21.82 -66.89 -82.49
C LYS A 455 22.03 -68.32 -82.99
N LYS A 456 21.98 -69.33 -82.13
CA LYS A 456 22.02 -70.75 -82.52
C LYS A 456 20.60 -71.23 -82.81
N GLU A 457 20.41 -71.80 -84.00
CA GLU A 457 19.10 -72.21 -84.49
C GLU A 457 18.37 -73.19 -83.55
N SER A 458 19.13 -74.12 -82.93
CA SER A 458 18.64 -75.08 -81.94
C SER A 458 18.25 -74.51 -80.57
N TYR A 459 18.40 -73.19 -80.34
CA TYR A 459 18.12 -72.54 -79.05
C TYR A 459 17.03 -71.46 -79.13
N ARG A 460 16.49 -71.20 -80.34
CA ARG A 460 15.50 -70.12 -80.56
C ARG A 460 14.19 -70.34 -79.81
N ASP A 461 13.68 -71.57 -79.80
CA ASP A 461 12.40 -71.87 -79.13
C ASP A 461 12.54 -71.77 -77.59
N SER A 462 13.67 -72.25 -77.04
CA SER A 462 13.98 -72.09 -75.61
C SER A 462 14.15 -70.62 -75.19
N PHE A 463 14.68 -69.77 -76.09
CA PHE A 463 14.71 -68.31 -75.86
C PHE A 463 13.30 -67.68 -75.90
N ILE A 464 12.42 -68.15 -76.78
CA ILE A 464 11.02 -67.70 -76.82
C ILE A 464 10.27 -68.14 -75.55
N ASP A 465 10.50 -69.36 -75.04
CA ASP A 465 9.89 -69.84 -73.78
C ASP A 465 10.39 -69.09 -72.55
N THR A 466 11.68 -68.72 -72.49
CA THR A 466 12.19 -67.87 -71.40
C THR A 466 11.62 -66.45 -71.47
N LEU A 467 11.52 -65.83 -72.66
CA LEU A 467 10.82 -64.55 -72.84
C LEU A 467 9.34 -64.62 -72.46
N ASN A 468 8.61 -65.67 -72.87
CA ASN A 468 7.22 -65.90 -72.48
C ASN A 468 7.07 -66.07 -70.96
N THR A 469 8.04 -66.72 -70.30
CA THR A 469 8.07 -66.89 -68.85
C THR A 469 8.28 -65.56 -68.13
N PHE A 470 9.21 -64.72 -68.61
CA PHE A 470 9.39 -63.36 -68.09
C PHE A 470 8.16 -62.48 -68.30
N TYR A 471 7.54 -62.52 -69.50
CA TYR A 471 6.31 -61.78 -69.79
C TYR A 471 5.17 -62.17 -68.83
N ARG A 472 4.94 -63.46 -68.61
CA ARG A 472 3.95 -63.94 -67.64
C ARG A 472 4.27 -63.52 -66.20
N GLY A 473 5.55 -63.45 -65.84
CA GLY A 473 6.00 -62.91 -64.55
C GLY A 473 5.66 -61.42 -64.37
N ALA A 474 5.96 -60.60 -65.38
CA ALA A 474 5.63 -59.18 -65.40
C ALA A 474 4.10 -58.95 -65.39
N GLU A 475 3.34 -59.72 -66.17
CA GLU A 475 1.89 -59.64 -66.20
C GLU A 475 1.26 -60.04 -64.85
N ALA A 476 1.76 -61.09 -64.20
CA ALA A 476 1.31 -61.49 -62.86
C ALA A 476 1.65 -60.43 -61.79
N ALA A 477 2.82 -59.78 -61.89
CA ALA A 477 3.18 -58.66 -61.02
C ALA A 477 2.24 -57.45 -61.23
N TYR A 478 1.98 -57.08 -62.49
CA TYR A 478 1.03 -56.01 -62.83
C TYR A 478 -0.38 -56.29 -62.30
N ARG A 479 -0.94 -57.48 -62.57
CA ARG A 479 -2.25 -57.92 -62.06
C ARG A 479 -2.33 -57.88 -60.53
N LYS A 480 -1.24 -58.20 -59.82
CA LYS A 480 -1.17 -58.13 -58.35
C LYS A 480 -1.15 -56.68 -57.85
N VAL A 481 -0.45 -55.78 -58.53
CA VAL A 481 -0.40 -54.34 -58.18
C VAL A 481 -1.75 -53.67 -58.47
N THR A 482 -2.39 -53.94 -59.61
CA THR A 482 -3.71 -53.35 -59.92
C THR A 482 -4.79 -53.84 -58.95
N CYS A 483 -4.86 -55.13 -58.67
CA CYS A 483 -5.81 -55.69 -57.69
C CYS A 483 -5.60 -55.13 -56.26
N ARG A 484 -4.35 -54.95 -55.82
CA ARG A 484 -4.06 -54.26 -54.56
C ARG A 484 -4.48 -52.78 -54.60
N THR A 485 -4.36 -52.13 -55.75
CA THR A 485 -4.72 -50.72 -55.93
C THR A 485 -6.23 -50.51 -55.89
N THR A 486 -7.03 -51.38 -56.51
CA THR A 486 -8.50 -51.29 -56.45
C THR A 486 -9.01 -51.51 -55.03
N ALA A 487 -8.52 -52.54 -54.32
CA ALA A 487 -8.89 -52.79 -52.93
C ALA A 487 -8.54 -51.61 -52.00
N LEU A 488 -7.38 -50.96 -52.20
CA LEU A 488 -7.00 -49.75 -51.45
C LEU A 488 -7.82 -48.51 -51.84
N MET A 489 -8.34 -48.44 -53.08
CA MET A 489 -9.29 -47.38 -53.48
C MET A 489 -10.66 -47.59 -52.84
N GLU A 490 -11.16 -48.83 -52.78
CA GLU A 490 -12.42 -49.20 -52.13
C GLU A 490 -12.38 -48.96 -50.61
N GLU A 491 -11.27 -49.30 -49.94
CA GLU A 491 -11.09 -48.94 -48.53
C GLU A 491 -10.99 -47.42 -48.34
N LYS A 492 -10.28 -46.72 -49.22
CA LYS A 492 -10.19 -45.25 -49.18
C LYS A 492 -11.58 -44.60 -49.33
N THR A 493 -12.43 -45.06 -50.26
CA THR A 493 -13.78 -44.49 -50.43
C THR A 493 -14.66 -44.79 -49.23
N ARG A 494 -14.61 -46.00 -48.67
CA ARG A 494 -15.30 -46.35 -47.41
C ARG A 494 -14.89 -45.43 -46.25
N LEU A 495 -13.60 -45.32 -45.97
CA LEU A 495 -13.05 -44.44 -44.92
C LEU A 495 -13.34 -42.95 -45.18
N THR A 496 -13.46 -42.53 -46.44
CA THR A 496 -13.85 -41.15 -46.78
C THR A 496 -15.34 -40.90 -46.50
N ALA A 497 -16.21 -41.88 -46.72
CA ALA A 497 -17.63 -41.80 -46.34
C ALA A 497 -17.80 -41.75 -44.82
N GLU A 498 -17.15 -42.67 -44.08
CA GLU A 498 -17.10 -42.68 -42.61
C GLU A 498 -16.61 -41.33 -42.06
N TYR A 499 -15.53 -40.77 -42.62
CA TYR A 499 -15.01 -39.45 -42.23
C TYR A 499 -16.00 -38.30 -42.51
N ASN A 500 -16.73 -38.35 -43.62
CA ASN A 500 -17.73 -37.32 -43.94
C ASN A 500 -18.92 -37.38 -42.97
N GLU A 501 -19.43 -38.58 -42.67
CA GLU A 501 -20.50 -38.78 -41.68
C GLU A 501 -20.10 -38.19 -40.30
N MET A 502 -18.89 -38.50 -39.81
CA MET A 502 -18.37 -37.93 -38.55
C MET A 502 -18.17 -36.40 -38.62
N ASN A 503 -17.92 -35.82 -39.80
CA ASN A 503 -17.89 -34.36 -39.96
C ASN A 503 -19.29 -33.74 -39.90
N ASP A 504 -20.30 -34.39 -40.46
CA ASP A 504 -21.69 -33.91 -40.43
C ASP A 504 -22.30 -34.05 -39.03
N GLN A 505 -22.02 -35.14 -38.31
CA GLN A 505 -22.31 -35.23 -36.87
C GLN A 505 -21.66 -34.08 -36.07
N ARG A 506 -20.39 -33.72 -36.36
CA ARG A 506 -19.73 -32.56 -35.71
C ARG A 506 -20.39 -31.22 -36.08
N ARG A 507 -20.84 -31.06 -37.32
CA ARG A 507 -21.58 -29.87 -37.78
C ARG A 507 -22.92 -29.76 -37.06
N GLU A 508 -23.65 -30.85 -36.89
CA GLU A 508 -24.92 -30.90 -36.15
C GLU A 508 -24.75 -30.59 -34.67
N PHE A 509 -23.71 -31.14 -34.03
CA PHE A 509 -23.36 -30.80 -32.65
C PHE A 509 -23.02 -29.30 -32.52
N SER A 510 -22.29 -28.72 -33.47
CA SER A 510 -21.99 -27.28 -33.47
C SER A 510 -23.27 -26.43 -33.54
N ARG A 511 -24.18 -26.74 -34.47
CA ARG A 511 -25.50 -26.08 -34.58
C ARG A 511 -26.38 -26.27 -33.34
N LEU A 512 -26.20 -27.37 -32.59
CA LEU A 512 -26.92 -27.60 -31.33
C LEU A 512 -26.34 -26.73 -30.21
N VAL A 513 -25.01 -26.62 -30.12
CA VAL A 513 -24.32 -25.73 -29.16
C VAL A 513 -24.61 -24.26 -29.44
N GLU A 514 -24.69 -23.84 -30.70
CA GLU A 514 -25.06 -22.47 -31.09
C GLU A 514 -26.49 -22.14 -30.64
N ARG A 515 -27.47 -22.98 -30.96
CA ARG A 515 -28.86 -22.82 -30.47
C ARG A 515 -28.97 -22.85 -28.95
N MET A 516 -28.19 -23.69 -28.27
CA MET A 516 -28.15 -23.73 -26.81
C MET A 516 -27.61 -22.41 -26.22
N LYS A 517 -26.60 -21.78 -26.84
CA LYS A 517 -26.12 -20.46 -26.44
C LYS A 517 -27.18 -19.38 -26.61
N GLU A 518 -27.88 -19.35 -27.74
CA GLU A 518 -29.00 -18.42 -27.96
C GLU A 518 -30.07 -18.56 -26.87
N GLU A 519 -30.48 -19.79 -26.51
CA GLU A 519 -31.45 -20.03 -25.44
C GLU A 519 -30.92 -19.63 -24.06
N CYS A 520 -29.62 -19.84 -23.78
CA CYS A 520 -29.00 -19.33 -22.56
C CYS A 520 -29.00 -17.79 -22.51
N GLU A 521 -28.73 -17.11 -23.62
CA GLU A 521 -28.78 -15.65 -23.72
C GLU A 521 -30.21 -15.11 -23.56
N ARG A 522 -31.20 -15.74 -24.20
CA ARG A 522 -32.64 -15.47 -24.00
C ARG A 522 -33.04 -15.64 -22.53
N ASN A 523 -32.60 -16.71 -21.88
CA ASN A 523 -32.86 -16.96 -20.45
C ASN A 523 -32.22 -15.87 -19.55
N GLN A 524 -30.99 -15.44 -19.85
CA GLN A 524 -30.34 -14.34 -19.12
C GLN A 524 -31.06 -13.00 -19.32
N GLN A 525 -31.56 -12.70 -20.52
CA GLN A 525 -32.35 -11.49 -20.79
C GLN A 525 -33.66 -11.49 -19.99
N LEU A 526 -34.40 -12.62 -20.00
CA LEU A 526 -35.63 -12.78 -19.22
C LEU A 526 -35.39 -12.63 -17.71
N ARG A 527 -34.29 -13.19 -17.17
CA ARG A 527 -33.90 -12.99 -15.76
C ARG A 527 -33.61 -11.53 -15.42
N ARG A 528 -32.99 -10.76 -16.33
CA ARG A 528 -32.74 -9.32 -16.12
C ARG A 528 -34.04 -8.53 -16.09
N LEU A 529 -34.99 -8.84 -16.98
CA LEU A 529 -36.32 -8.22 -17.00
C LEU A 529 -37.13 -8.53 -15.74
N LEU A 530 -37.14 -9.79 -15.27
CA LEU A 530 -37.77 -10.17 -14.01
C LEU A 530 -37.16 -9.40 -12.82
N ALA A 531 -35.83 -9.36 -12.73
CA ALA A 531 -35.11 -8.61 -11.68
C ALA A 531 -35.23 -7.07 -11.80
N GLN A 532 -35.80 -6.55 -12.90
CA GLN A 532 -36.20 -5.14 -13.02
C GLN A 532 -37.63 -4.95 -12.51
N LEU A 533 -38.57 -5.80 -12.93
CA LEU A 533 -39.96 -5.78 -12.45
C LEU A 533 -40.05 -5.97 -10.94
N GLU A 534 -39.30 -6.91 -10.36
CA GLU A 534 -39.22 -7.12 -8.89
C GLU A 534 -38.75 -5.86 -8.14
N ARG A 535 -37.90 -5.02 -8.75
CA ARG A 535 -37.45 -3.75 -8.17
C ARG A 535 -38.48 -2.64 -8.33
N GLU A 536 -39.21 -2.62 -9.44
CA GLU A 536 -40.30 -1.68 -9.68
C GLU A 536 -41.49 -1.96 -8.74
N GLU A 537 -41.84 -3.23 -8.52
CA GLU A 537 -42.83 -3.64 -7.52
C GLU A 537 -42.39 -3.27 -6.09
N ALA A 538 -41.13 -3.56 -5.71
CA ALA A 538 -40.60 -3.17 -4.41
C ALA A 538 -40.57 -1.64 -4.21
N ALA A 539 -40.27 -0.86 -5.26
CA ALA A 539 -40.33 0.59 -5.21
C ALA A 539 -41.78 1.08 -5.00
N GLN A 540 -42.73 0.54 -5.75
CA GLN A 540 -44.16 0.88 -5.65
C GLN A 540 -44.73 0.55 -4.25
N GLN A 541 -44.36 -0.60 -3.68
CA GLN A 541 -44.76 -0.99 -2.33
C GLN A 541 -44.21 -0.01 -1.26
N ASN A 542 -42.94 0.38 -1.36
CA ASN A 542 -42.35 1.37 -0.45
C ASN A 542 -43.04 2.74 -0.56
N THR A 543 -43.35 3.22 -1.78
CA THR A 543 -44.13 4.46 -1.99
C THR A 543 -45.60 4.37 -1.59
N SER A 544 -46.08 3.18 -1.20
CA SER A 544 -47.44 2.94 -0.71
C SER A 544 -47.51 2.77 0.82
N GLN A 545 -46.38 2.93 1.52
CA GLN A 545 -46.25 2.84 2.99
C GLN A 545 -45.71 4.14 3.63
N SER A 546 -45.59 5.21 2.86
CA SER A 546 -45.33 6.60 3.30
C SER A 546 -46.49 7.51 2.89
#